data_AF-A0A367LWK7-F1
#
_entry.id   AF-A0A367LWK7-F1
#
_cell.length_a   1.000
_cell.length_b   1.000
_cell.length_c   1.000
_cell.angle_alpha   90.00
_cell.angle_beta   90.00
_cell.angle_gamma   90.00
#
_symmetry.space_group_name_H-M   'P 1'
#
loop_
_entity.id
_entity.type
_entity.pdbx_description
1 polymer ?
#
loop_
_entity_poly.entity_id
_entity_poly.type
_entity_poly.pdbx_seq_one_letter_code
_entity_poly.pdbx_strand_id
1 'polypeptide(L)' 'MDFNPIDLILHLDTYLAMLVSNYGVWIYAILFLVIFCETGLVVTPFLPGDSLLFIAGAICATGGMDPWLLGGLL' A
#
# COMPACT_ATOMS: atom_id res chain seq x y z
N MET A 1 -19.81 15.44 -2.97
CA MET A 1 -19.11 14.14 -2.89
C MET A 1 -18.26 14.21 -1.64
N ASP A 2 -18.82 13.78 -0.51
CA ASP A 2 -18.09 13.78 0.75
C ASP A 2 -16.96 12.77 0.63
N PHE A 3 -15.77 13.27 0.32
CA PHE A 3 -14.57 12.47 0.16
C PHE A 3 -14.24 11.92 1.54
N ASN A 4 -14.75 10.73 1.86
CA ASN A 4 -14.51 10.12 3.15
C ASN A 4 -13.11 9.50 3.13
N PRO A 5 -12.12 10.06 3.83
CA PRO A 5 -10.74 9.56 3.81
C PRO A 5 -10.64 8.11 4.28
N ILE A 6 -11.60 7.66 5.10
CA ILE A 6 -11.72 6.26 5.54
C ILE A 6 -11.99 5.32 4.36
N ASP A 7 -12.81 5.73 3.39
CA ASP A 7 -13.15 4.93 2.22
C ASP A 7 -11.95 4.77 1.27
N LEU A 8 -11.14 5.83 1.13
CA LEU A 8 -9.88 5.80 0.37
C LEU A 8 -8.83 4.89 1.02
N ILE A 9 -8.78 4.85 2.35
CA ILE A 9 -7.89 3.94 3.09
C ILE A 9 -8.36 2.49 2.96
N LEU A 10 -9.67 2.24 3.03
CA LEU A 10 -10.26 0.90 2.91
C LEU A 10 -10.15 0.32 1.49
N HIS A 11 -10.28 1.16 0.46
CA HIS A 11 -10.16 0.75 -0.95
C HIS A 11 -8.79 1.08 -1.56
N LEU A 12 -7.76 1.25 -0.72
CA LEU A 12 -6.43 1.61 -1.18
C LEU A 12 -5.86 0.55 -2.14
N ASP A 13 -6.30 -0.71 -2.04
CA ASP A 13 -5.93 -1.82 -2.93
C ASP A 13 -6.26 -1.52 -4.40
N THR A 14 -7.42 -0.89 -4.64
CA THR A 14 -7.92 -0.59 -5.99
C THR A 14 -7.22 0.65 -6.55
N TYR A 15 -6.91 1.61 -5.68
CA TYR A 15 -6.15 2.81 -6.05
C TYR A 15 -4.64 2.57 -6.11
N LEU A 16 -4.11 1.48 -5.53
CA LEU A 16 -2.69 1.19 -5.45
C LEU A 16 -2.05 1.18 -6.83
N ALA A 17 -2.65 0.51 -7.82
CA ALA A 17 -2.12 0.45 -9.18
C ALA A 17 -1.98 1.86 -9.82
N MET A 18 -2.95 2.73 -9.57
CA MET A 18 -2.90 4.13 -10.03
C MET A 18 -1.86 4.94 -9.25
N LEU A 19 -1.76 4.72 -7.94
CA LEU A 19 -0.80 5.41 -7.08
C LEU A 19 0.63 4.99 -7.39
N VAL A 20 0.91 3.72 -7.63
CA VAL A 20 2.23 3.23 -8.04
C VAL A 20 2.70 3.95 -9.31
N SER A 21 1.81 4.07 -10.30
CA SER A 21 2.10 4.73 -11.56
C SER A 21 2.33 6.26 -11.41
N ASN A 22 1.62 6.92 -10.49
CA ASN A 22 1.73 8.38 -10.28
C ASN A 22 2.80 8.80 -9.25
N TYR A 23 2.98 8.01 -8.19
CA TYR A 23 3.78 8.35 -7.01
C TYR A 23 5.13 7.62 -6.97
N GLY A 24 5.32 6.56 -7.77
CA GLY A 24 6.60 5.87 -7.91
C GLY A 24 7.20 5.48 -6.56
N VAL A 25 8.31 6.11 -6.16
CA VAL A 25 9.01 5.87 -4.89
C VAL A 25 8.19 6.22 -3.64
N TRP A 26 7.29 7.19 -3.71
CA TRP A 26 6.49 7.59 -2.54
C TRP A 26 5.52 6.50 -2.08
N ILE A 27 5.16 5.55 -2.96
CA ILE A 27 4.28 4.44 -2.59
C ILE A 27 4.93 3.51 -1.56
N TYR A 28 6.26 3.37 -1.58
CA TYR A 28 6.97 2.56 -0.59
C TYR A 28 6.81 3.13 0.82
N ALA A 29 6.88 4.46 0.97
CA ALA A 29 6.66 5.13 2.26
C ALA A 29 5.21 4.99 2.76
N ILE A 30 4.23 5.03 1.84
CA ILE A 30 2.82 4.81 2.18
C ILE A 30 2.60 3.36 2.62
N LEU A 31 3.10 2.39 1.85
CA LEU A 31 3.05 0.97 2.20
C LEU A 31 3.70 0.71 3.55
N PHE A 32 4.88 1.28 3.80
CA PHE A 32 5.56 1.19 5.11
C PHE A 32 4.64 1.64 6.25
N LEU A 33 4.05 2.83 6.12
CA LEU A 33 3.22 3.41 7.16
C LEU A 33 1.94 2.62 7.38
N VAL A 34 1.33 2.08 6.32
CA VAL A 34 0.16 1.20 6.40
C VAL A 34 0.49 -0.11 7.11
N ILE A 35 1.56 -0.80 6.73
CA ILE A 35 2.00 -2.06 7.35
C ILE A 35 2.41 -1.83 8.80
N PHE A 36 3.12 -0.73 9.08
CA PHE A 36 3.51 -0.35 10.43
C PHE A 36 2.29 -0.03 11.31
N CYS A 37 1.25 0.60 10.75
CA CYS A 37 -0.01 0.81 11.46
C CYS A 37 -0.80 -0.49 11.67
N GLU A 38 -0.80 -1.42 10.72
CA GLU A 38 -1.49 -2.71 10.87
C GLU A 38 -0.82 -3.61 11.91
N THR A 39 0.51 -3.69 11.90
CA THR A 39 1.29 -4.58 12.79
C THR A 39 1.71 -3.93 14.11
N GLY A 40 1.94 -2.62 14.12
CA GLY A 40 2.47 -1.88 15.27
C GLY A 40 1.42 -1.14 16.10
N LEU A 41 0.28 -0.75 15.52
CA LEU A 41 -0.82 -0.14 16.26
C LEU A 41 -1.87 -1.21 16.60
N VAL A 42 -1.87 -1.65 17.87
CA VAL A 42 -2.86 -2.59 18.46
C VAL A 42 -4.33 -2.16 18.22
N VAL A 43 -4.55 -0.90 17.87
CA VAL A 43 -5.88 -0.27 17.71
C VAL A 43 -6.41 -0.34 16.27
N THR A 44 -5.58 -0.59 15.24
CA THR A 44 -6.01 -0.49 13.83
C THR A 44 -5.73 -1.75 12.98
N PRO A 45 -6.25 -2.94 13.35
CA PRO A 45 -6.10 -4.17 12.55
C PRO A 45 -6.96 -4.20 11.27
N PHE A 46 -7.58 -3.08 10.90
CA PHE A 46 -8.53 -3.00 9.78
C PHE A 46 -7.90 -2.41 8.50
N LEU A 47 -6.63 -1.99 8.55
CA LEU A 47 -5.92 -1.51 7.36
C LEU A 47 -5.53 -2.69 6.47
N PRO A 48 -5.79 -2.65 5.16
CA PRO A 48 -5.57 -3.79 4.26
C PRO A 48 -4.10 -3.93 3.80
N GLY A 49 -3.12 -3.92 4.72
CA GLY A 49 -1.70 -3.92 4.35
C GLY A 49 -1.21 -5.22 3.70
N ASP A 50 -1.68 -6.38 4.16
CA ASP A 50 -1.37 -7.68 3.55
C ASP A 50 -1.80 -7.75 2.07
N SER A 51 -3.04 -7.33 1.79
CA SER A 51 -3.61 -7.30 0.44
C SER A 51 -2.87 -6.32 -0.47
N LEU A 52 -2.44 -5.18 0.08
CA LEU A 52 -1.65 -4.19 -0.65
C LEU A 52 -0.27 -4.73 -1.02
N LEU A 53 0.40 -5.46 -0.12
CA LEU A 53 1.67 -6.13 -0.41
C LEU A 53 1.53 -7.16 -1.52
N PHE A 54 0.43 -7.92 -1.55
CA PHE A 54 0.17 -8.89 -2.62
C PHE A 54 0.03 -8.21 -3.99
N ILE A 55 -0.75 -7.14 -4.06
CA ILE A 55 -0.96 -6.39 -5.31
C ILE A 55 0.32 -5.65 -5.72
N ALA A 56 1.04 -5.04 -4.76
CA ALA A 56 2.34 -4.43 -5.02
C ALA A 56 3.34 -5.46 -5.57
N GLY A 57 3.35 -6.69 -5.03
CA GLY A 57 4.13 -7.80 -5.56
C GLY A 57 3.74 -8.20 -6.98
N ALA A 58 2.44 -8.23 -7.29
CA ALA A 58 1.96 -8.45 -8.65
C ALA A 58 2.38 -7.33 -9.62
N ILE A 59 2.42 -6.08 -9.16
CA ILE A 59 2.88 -4.92 -9.95
C ILE A 59 4.42 -4.92 -10.11
N CYS A 60 5.17 -5.36 -9.11
CA CYS A 60 6.60 -5.63 -9.24
C CYS A 60 6.86 -6.66 -10.34
N ALA A 61 6.05 -7.72 -10.42
CA ALA A 61 6.17 -8.75 -11.46
C ALA A 61 5.91 -8.22 -12.88
N THR A 62 5.12 -7.14 -13.02
CA THR A 62 4.90 -6.46 -14.31
C THR A 62 5.91 -5.34 -14.59
N GLY A 63 6.89 -5.12 -13.70
CA GLY A 63 7.95 -4.13 -13.85
C GLY A 63 7.56 -2.71 -13.41
N GLY A 64 6.44 -2.55 -12.69
CA GLY A 64 6.00 -1.23 -12.20
C GLY A 64 6.73 -0.75 -10.94
N MET A 65 7.40 -1.66 -10.23
CA MET A 65 8.09 -1.40 -8.96
C MET A 65 9.31 -2.33 -8.79
N ASP A 66 10.25 -1.92 -7.94
CA ASP A 66 11.45 -2.67 -7.60
C ASP A 66 11.15 -3.67 -6.46
N PRO A 67 11.19 -4.98 -6.73
CA PRO A 67 10.85 -6.00 -5.74
C PRO A 67 11.81 -6.01 -4.54
N TRP A 68 13.05 -5.56 -4.72
CA TRP A 68 14.02 -5.47 -3.61
C TRP A 68 13.68 -4.35 -2.63
N LEU A 69 13.20 -3.20 -3.14
CA LEU A 69 12.72 -2.09 -2.31
C LEU A 69 11.41 -2.46 -1.60
N LEU A 70 10.52 -3.17 -2.30
CA LEU A 70 9.30 -3.70 -1.69
C LEU A 70 9.61 -4.69 -0.56
N GLY A 71 10.55 -5.61 -0.78
CA GLY A 71 10.97 -6.59 0.23
C GLY A 71 11.64 -5.97 1.46
N GLY A 72 12.29 -4.81 1.31
CA GLY A 72 12.87 -4.07 2.43
C GLY A 72 11.87 -3.30 3.30
N LEU A 73 10.57 -3.31 2.94
CA LEU A 73 9.51 -2.68 3.75
C LEU A 73 8.97 -3.58 4.87
N LEU A 74 9.27 -4.88 4.81
CA LEU A 74 8.96 -5.90 5.82
C LEU A 74 10.15 -6.09 6.76
#